data_AF-A0A521YV36-F1
#
_entry.id   AF-A0A521YV36-F1
#
_cell.length_a   1.000
_cell.length_b   1.000
_cell.length_c   1.000
_cell.angle_alpha   90.00
_cell.angle_beta   90.00
_cell.angle_gamma   90.00
#
_symmetry.space_group_name_H-M   'P 1'
#
loop_
_entity.id
_entity.type
_entity.pdbx_description
1 polymer ?
#
loop_
_entity_poly.entity_id
_entity_poly.type
_entity_poly.pdbx_seq_one_letter_code
_entity_poly.pdbx_strand_id
1 'polypeptide(L)'
;MPAPFKLRLAGEPVAQPSLPRALQALSRSADREAPDPLIADLVTVQAEYLLASASRGAGDVQETPLGAQLLALEAEDGTTVFIRADRLAEDVARLQPQAVSGDTLDLTRFRDPQAASRGLGDWLWRRLQVLDLKPDGLVEQAKGLALEWAQEKLGAGGLEERAYALGSHYGTKALMQVIESRLAGQSGLYAWTGQASLGPSDRRGPDDTRLAEAARRGRMLVLVHGTASSTLGSYAALAQDAPTWRALLQRFPGGIYGYEHRTFSQSPAQNALELLASLPDGAQVSLLTHSRGGLVGDLACLGSVPGAAIDAYGNQPPAGLGARAAEGDAEARAKLADLEAAAAEERQRLRDIVKLKASKPNLRIERYVRVACP
;
A
#
# COMPACT_ATOMS: atom_id res chain seq x y z
N MET A 1 -4.93 2.73 29.13
CA MET A 1 -4.83 1.35 28.60
C MET A 1 -6.23 0.75 28.63
N PRO A 2 -6.68 0.04 27.59
CA PRO A 2 -7.96 -0.68 27.65
C PRO A 2 -7.94 -1.64 28.84
N ALA A 3 -9.10 -1.85 29.47
CA ALA A 3 -9.21 -2.83 30.53
C ALA A 3 -8.81 -4.22 29.97
N PRO A 4 -8.02 -5.02 30.71
CA PRO A 4 -7.72 -6.38 30.28
C PRO A 4 -9.03 -7.14 30.11
N PHE A 5 -9.13 -7.91 29.04
CA PHE A 5 -10.30 -8.73 28.73
C PHE A 5 -9.82 -10.15 28.43
N LYS A 6 -10.71 -11.13 28.58
CA LYS A 6 -10.37 -12.54 28.37
C LYS A 6 -10.89 -13.02 27.04
N LEU A 7 -10.11 -13.88 26.40
CA LEU A 7 -10.52 -14.61 25.23
C LEU A 7 -10.83 -16.04 25.62
N ARG A 8 -12.09 -16.45 25.43
CA ARG A 8 -12.52 -17.83 25.59
C ARG A 8 -12.46 -18.52 24.23
N LEU A 9 -11.64 -19.56 24.14
CA LEU A 9 -11.42 -20.33 22.91
C LEU A 9 -11.37 -21.83 23.20
N ALA A 10 -11.78 -22.64 22.23
CA ALA A 10 -11.70 -24.10 22.29
C ALA A 10 -10.57 -24.56 21.37
N GLY A 11 -9.48 -25.05 21.93
CA GLY A 11 -8.30 -25.42 21.16
C GLY A 11 -7.08 -25.73 22.02
N GLU A 12 -6.08 -26.36 21.41
CA GLU A 12 -4.84 -26.77 22.08
C GLU A 12 -3.72 -25.74 21.83
N PRO A 13 -2.94 -25.37 22.86
CA PRO A 13 -1.76 -24.53 22.68
C PRO A 13 -0.67 -25.28 21.91
N VAL A 14 0.05 -24.57 21.04
CA VAL A 14 1.17 -25.12 20.26
C VAL A 14 2.48 -24.81 20.98
N ALA A 15 3.24 -25.86 21.31
CA ALA A 15 4.49 -25.75 22.07
C ALA A 15 5.60 -24.97 21.35
N GLN A 16 5.61 -24.99 20.02
CA GLN A 16 6.55 -24.26 19.18
C GLN A 16 5.77 -23.40 18.18
N PRO A 17 5.39 -22.16 18.57
CA PRO A 17 4.68 -21.25 17.70
C PRO A 17 5.51 -20.91 16.46
N SER A 18 4.84 -20.80 15.31
CA SER A 18 5.46 -20.40 14.04
C SER A 18 4.81 -19.13 13.51
N LEU A 19 5.48 -18.36 12.64
CA LEU A 19 4.84 -17.16 12.06
C LEU A 19 3.52 -17.51 11.34
N PRO A 20 2.52 -16.63 11.31
CA PRO A 20 1.32 -16.84 10.49
C PRO A 20 1.68 -17.16 9.04
N ARG A 21 0.98 -18.10 8.40
CA ARG A 21 1.24 -18.48 7.00
C ARG A 21 1.23 -17.27 6.05
N ALA A 22 0.33 -16.32 6.29
CA ALA A 22 0.25 -15.07 5.55
C ALA A 22 1.54 -14.23 5.60
N LEU A 23 2.34 -14.35 6.67
CA LEU A 23 3.64 -13.69 6.82
C LEU A 23 4.83 -14.56 6.40
N GLN A 24 4.65 -15.88 6.32
CA GLN A 24 5.65 -16.80 5.78
C GLN A 24 5.74 -16.74 4.24
N ALA A 25 4.62 -16.48 3.56
CA ALA A 25 4.49 -16.52 2.10
C ALA A 25 4.86 -15.21 1.37
N LEU A 26 5.46 -14.23 2.05
CA LEU A 26 5.74 -12.90 1.50
C LEU A 26 7.10 -12.76 0.78
N SER A 27 7.85 -13.86 0.56
CA SER A 27 8.96 -13.86 -0.42
C SER A 27 8.43 -13.83 -1.86
N ARG A 28 7.80 -12.71 -2.23
CA ARG A 28 7.35 -12.41 -3.60
C ARG A 28 8.44 -11.74 -4.44
N SER A 29 9.64 -11.54 -3.88
CA SER A 29 10.85 -11.22 -4.64
C SER A 29 11.33 -12.44 -5.41
N ALA A 30 11.89 -12.24 -6.60
CA ALA A 30 12.61 -13.28 -7.35
C ALA A 30 13.77 -13.89 -6.53
N ASP A 31 14.23 -13.19 -5.50
CA ASP A 31 15.14 -13.69 -4.48
C ASP A 31 14.34 -14.35 -3.33
N ARG A 32 14.17 -15.67 -3.41
CA ARG A 32 13.52 -16.50 -2.39
C ARG A 32 14.37 -16.73 -1.11
N GLU A 33 15.59 -16.23 -1.07
CA GLU A 33 16.59 -16.61 -0.05
C GLU A 33 16.78 -15.56 1.08
N ALA A 34 16.35 -14.31 0.90
CA ALA A 34 16.45 -13.29 1.95
C ALA A 34 15.12 -13.14 2.72
N PRO A 35 15.12 -13.15 4.06
CA PRO A 35 13.92 -12.87 4.84
C PRO A 35 13.46 -11.43 4.61
N ASP A 36 12.13 -11.20 4.58
CA ASP A 36 11.54 -9.88 4.30
C ASP A 36 12.03 -8.86 5.36
N PRO A 37 12.74 -7.78 4.97
CA PRO A 37 13.30 -6.82 5.91
C PRO A 37 12.25 -6.04 6.73
N LEU A 38 10.98 -6.11 6.35
CA LEU A 38 9.86 -5.51 7.10
C LEU A 38 9.22 -6.46 8.11
N ILE A 39 9.60 -7.75 8.11
CA ILE A 39 8.99 -8.77 8.98
C ILE A 39 10.06 -9.47 9.83
N ALA A 40 11.23 -9.71 9.24
CA ALA A 40 12.37 -10.36 9.88
C ALA A 40 12.71 -9.66 11.19
N ASP A 41 12.78 -10.43 12.27
CA ASP A 41 13.12 -9.99 13.63
C ASP A 41 12.14 -9.01 14.31
N LEU A 42 11.10 -8.53 13.62
CA LEU A 42 10.12 -7.57 14.13
C LEU A 42 8.85 -8.22 14.69
N VAL A 43 8.41 -9.34 14.11
CA VAL A 43 7.20 -10.05 14.56
C VAL A 43 7.61 -11.27 15.38
N THR A 44 7.12 -11.36 16.61
CA THR A 44 7.27 -12.54 17.46
C THR A 44 5.91 -13.16 17.77
N VAL A 45 5.83 -14.49 17.76
CA VAL A 45 4.60 -15.20 18.12
C VAL A 45 4.69 -15.59 19.58
N GLN A 46 3.90 -14.93 20.43
CA GLN A 46 3.88 -15.13 21.87
C GLN A 46 3.12 -16.40 22.26
N ALA A 47 2.03 -16.67 21.54
CA ALA A 47 1.22 -17.86 21.73
C ALA A 47 0.57 -18.27 20.40
N GLU A 48 0.41 -19.57 20.20
CA GLU A 48 -0.35 -20.13 19.09
C GLU A 48 -1.31 -21.19 19.63
N TYR A 49 -2.53 -21.19 19.11
CA TYR A 49 -3.60 -22.12 19.46
C TYR A 49 -4.17 -22.75 18.20
N LEU A 50 -4.25 -24.08 18.17
CA LEU A 50 -4.99 -24.83 17.16
C LEU A 50 -6.42 -25.03 17.68
N LEU A 51 -7.38 -24.43 16.99
CA LEU A 51 -8.78 -24.43 17.38
C LEU A 51 -9.47 -25.75 17.01
N ALA A 52 -10.59 -26.02 17.68
CA ALA A 52 -11.22 -27.34 17.75
C ALA A 52 -11.57 -28.05 16.42
N SER A 53 -11.73 -27.35 15.28
CA SER A 53 -11.88 -28.06 13.99
C SER A 53 -10.57 -28.62 13.44
N ALA A 54 -9.42 -28.08 13.89
CA ALA A 54 -8.10 -28.49 13.46
C ALA A 54 -7.39 -29.43 14.44
N SER A 55 -7.76 -29.42 15.73
CA SER A 55 -7.47 -30.51 16.65
C SER A 55 -8.43 -31.67 16.36
N ARG A 56 -7.95 -32.92 16.31
CA ARG A 56 -8.81 -34.11 16.08
C ARG A 56 -9.65 -34.48 17.32
N GLY A 57 -10.17 -33.49 18.04
CA GLY A 57 -10.89 -33.61 19.30
C GLY A 57 -11.47 -32.26 19.73
N ALA A 58 -12.52 -32.30 20.56
CA ALA A 58 -13.01 -31.11 21.25
C ALA A 58 -11.94 -30.69 22.26
N GLY A 59 -11.06 -29.78 21.87
CA GLY A 59 -10.04 -29.22 22.76
C GLY A 59 -10.72 -28.55 23.96
N ASP A 60 -10.04 -28.57 25.11
CA ASP A 60 -10.55 -27.92 26.31
C ASP A 60 -10.81 -26.43 26.04
N VAL A 61 -11.89 -25.94 26.62
CA VAL A 61 -12.22 -24.52 26.55
C VAL A 61 -11.35 -23.80 27.57
N GLN A 62 -10.52 -22.89 27.09
CA GLN A 62 -9.59 -22.11 27.92
C GLN A 62 -9.89 -20.62 27.82
N GLU A 63 -9.62 -19.91 28.92
CA GLU A 63 -9.65 -18.46 28.99
C GLU A 63 -8.22 -17.93 29.00
N THR A 64 -7.86 -17.15 27.99
CA THR A 64 -6.55 -16.50 27.89
C THR A 64 -6.72 -14.99 28.11
N PRO A 65 -6.00 -14.37 29.07
CA PRO A 65 -6.04 -12.93 29.24
C PRO A 65 -5.37 -12.24 28.05
N LEU A 66 -6.04 -11.25 27.46
CA LEU A 66 -5.52 -10.42 26.38
C LEU A 66 -5.67 -8.93 26.70
N GLY A 67 -4.74 -8.14 26.17
CA GLY A 67 -4.75 -6.69 26.24
C GLY A 67 -4.95 -6.07 24.86
N ALA A 68 -4.09 -5.12 24.49
CA ALA A 68 -4.06 -4.50 23.16
C ALA A 68 -3.15 -5.25 22.15
N GLN A 69 -2.89 -6.55 22.38
CA GLN A 69 -2.01 -7.38 21.56
C GLN A 69 -2.59 -7.57 20.15
N LEU A 70 -1.73 -7.80 19.16
CA LEU A 70 -2.15 -8.11 17.80
C LEU A 70 -2.48 -9.60 17.69
N LEU A 71 -3.64 -9.92 17.12
CA LEU A 71 -4.08 -11.28 16.84
C LEU A 71 -3.98 -11.57 15.35
N ALA A 72 -3.58 -12.79 15.00
CA ALA A 72 -3.79 -13.37 13.68
C ALA A 72 -4.78 -14.54 13.79
N LEU A 73 -5.93 -14.39 13.16
CA LEU A 73 -6.99 -15.39 13.09
C LEU A 73 -6.99 -16.02 11.70
N GLU A 74 -6.65 -17.30 11.58
CA GLU A 74 -6.61 -18.04 10.32
C GLU A 74 -7.85 -18.92 10.19
N ALA A 75 -8.61 -18.71 9.11
CA ALA A 75 -9.77 -19.51 8.73
C ALA A 75 -9.35 -20.80 8.01
N GLU A 76 -10.29 -21.73 7.81
CA GLU A 76 -10.02 -23.02 7.15
C GLU A 76 -9.56 -22.87 5.69
N ASP A 77 -10.03 -21.84 4.99
CA ASP A 77 -9.66 -21.53 3.60
C ASP A 77 -8.27 -20.88 3.45
N GLY A 78 -7.58 -20.63 4.57
CA GLY A 78 -6.26 -19.98 4.61
C GLY A 78 -6.31 -18.45 4.71
N THR A 79 -7.49 -17.83 4.71
CA THR A 79 -7.66 -16.40 4.96
C THR A 79 -7.16 -16.08 6.37
N THR A 80 -6.33 -15.04 6.51
CA THR A 80 -5.82 -14.58 7.80
C THR A 80 -6.28 -13.16 8.07
N VAL A 81 -6.91 -12.93 9.22
CA VAL A 81 -7.30 -11.61 9.71
C VAL A 81 -6.33 -11.17 10.80
N PHE A 82 -5.74 -9.98 10.62
CA PHE A 82 -4.92 -9.32 11.63
C PHE A 82 -5.74 -8.24 12.33
N ILE A 83 -5.91 -8.32 13.64
CA ILE A 83 -6.71 -7.37 14.41
C ILE A 83 -6.17 -7.23 15.83
N ARG A 84 -6.19 -6.02 16.38
CA ARG A 84 -5.90 -5.84 17.82
C ARG A 84 -7.01 -6.49 18.64
N ALA A 85 -6.63 -7.20 19.69
CA ALA A 85 -7.55 -7.91 20.56
C ALA A 85 -8.64 -6.98 21.12
N ASP A 86 -8.29 -5.79 21.59
CA ASP A 86 -9.25 -4.81 22.12
C ASP A 86 -10.25 -4.31 21.05
N ARG A 87 -9.80 -4.04 19.83
CA ARG A 87 -10.68 -3.68 18.71
C ARG A 87 -11.60 -4.82 18.30
N LEU A 88 -11.11 -6.05 18.29
CA LEU A 88 -11.95 -7.22 18.05
C LEU A 88 -13.07 -7.31 19.09
N ALA A 89 -12.75 -7.12 20.37
CA ALA A 89 -13.76 -7.14 21.43
C ALA A 89 -14.81 -6.04 21.26
N GLU A 90 -14.41 -4.81 20.94
CA GLU A 90 -15.32 -3.69 20.68
C GLU A 90 -16.24 -3.96 19.46
N ASP A 91 -15.69 -4.44 18.35
CA ASP A 91 -16.46 -4.73 17.14
C ASP A 91 -17.43 -5.89 17.36
N VAL A 92 -17.01 -6.94 18.07
CA VAL A 92 -17.90 -8.06 18.42
C VAL A 92 -18.99 -7.61 19.39
N ALA A 93 -18.68 -6.82 20.42
CA ALA A 93 -19.69 -6.30 21.34
C ALA A 93 -20.79 -5.51 20.59
N ARG A 94 -20.42 -4.78 19.54
CA ARG A 94 -21.33 -4.02 18.70
C ARG A 94 -22.15 -4.89 17.74
N LEU A 95 -21.52 -5.86 17.08
CA LEU A 95 -22.11 -6.63 15.98
C LEU A 95 -22.78 -7.94 16.46
N GLN A 96 -22.25 -8.55 17.51
CA GLN A 96 -22.69 -9.81 18.09
C GLN A 96 -22.57 -9.77 19.62
N PRO A 97 -23.39 -8.94 20.31
CA PRO A 97 -23.30 -8.74 21.76
C PRO A 97 -23.43 -10.06 22.54
N GLN A 98 -24.13 -11.05 22.01
CA GLN A 98 -24.24 -12.38 22.60
C GLN A 98 -22.90 -13.12 22.71
N ALA A 99 -21.87 -12.76 21.93
CA ALA A 99 -20.54 -13.36 22.02
C ALA A 99 -19.66 -12.72 23.10
N VAL A 100 -20.18 -11.74 23.84
CA VAL A 100 -19.49 -11.06 24.92
C VAL A 100 -20.24 -11.28 26.23
N SER A 101 -19.52 -11.68 27.28
CA SER A 101 -20.07 -11.85 28.62
C SER A 101 -19.12 -11.19 29.64
N GLY A 102 -19.53 -10.04 30.17
CA GLY A 102 -18.67 -9.26 31.06
C GLY A 102 -17.39 -8.79 30.34
N ASP A 103 -16.23 -9.21 30.84
CA ASP A 103 -14.91 -8.95 30.27
C ASP A 103 -14.43 -10.06 29.32
N THR A 104 -15.30 -11.02 28.96
CA THR A 104 -14.91 -12.20 28.20
C THR A 104 -15.51 -12.20 26.80
N LEU A 105 -14.64 -12.27 25.78
CA LEU A 105 -14.98 -12.51 24.39
C LEU A 105 -14.96 -14.03 24.11
N ASP A 106 -16.09 -14.59 23.71
CA ASP A 106 -16.27 -16.02 23.48
C ASP A 106 -16.18 -16.37 21.99
N LEU A 107 -14.97 -16.77 21.54
CA LEU A 107 -14.75 -17.20 20.16
C LEU A 107 -15.45 -18.52 19.83
N THR A 108 -15.90 -19.28 20.83
CA THR A 108 -16.59 -20.56 20.58
C THR A 108 -17.98 -20.39 19.97
N ARG A 109 -18.49 -19.16 19.96
CA ARG A 109 -19.77 -18.79 19.32
C ARG A 109 -19.62 -18.47 17.82
N PHE A 110 -18.40 -18.31 17.31
CA PHE A 110 -18.15 -18.02 15.89
C PHE A 110 -18.08 -19.33 15.10
N ARG A 111 -19.27 -19.79 14.70
CA ARG A 111 -19.48 -21.02 13.94
C ARG A 111 -20.03 -20.71 12.55
N ASP A 112 -19.72 -21.55 11.57
CA ASP A 112 -20.23 -21.40 10.21
C ASP A 112 -21.60 -22.08 10.09
N PRO A 113 -22.72 -21.32 10.06
CA PRO A 113 -24.06 -21.90 10.02
C PRO A 113 -24.36 -22.73 8.76
N GLN A 114 -23.51 -22.65 7.73
CA GLN A 114 -23.63 -23.46 6.51
C GLN A 114 -22.68 -24.67 6.48
N ALA A 115 -21.84 -24.88 7.50
CA ALA A 115 -20.84 -25.94 7.53
C ALA A 115 -21.44 -27.34 7.35
N ALA A 116 -22.62 -27.59 7.93
CA ALA A 116 -23.36 -28.85 7.77
C ALA A 116 -23.71 -29.18 6.30
N SER A 117 -23.84 -28.18 5.44
CA SER A 117 -24.13 -28.37 4.01
C SER A 117 -22.87 -28.63 3.18
N ARG A 118 -21.68 -28.26 3.69
CA ARG A 118 -20.38 -28.39 3.02
C ARG A 118 -19.56 -29.59 3.47
N GLY A 119 -19.97 -30.31 4.52
CA GLY A 119 -19.24 -31.47 5.05
C GLY A 119 -17.90 -31.13 5.73
N LEU A 120 -17.72 -29.87 6.11
CA LEU A 120 -16.56 -29.35 6.85
C LEU A 120 -16.91 -29.11 8.32
N GLY A 121 -15.90 -28.89 9.17
CA GLY A 121 -16.12 -28.55 10.58
C GLY A 121 -16.92 -27.25 10.74
N ASP A 122 -17.73 -27.17 11.79
CA ASP A 122 -18.61 -26.01 12.10
C ASP A 122 -17.84 -24.77 12.61
N TRP A 123 -16.51 -24.83 12.69
CA TRP A 123 -15.70 -23.76 13.27
C TRP A 123 -15.15 -22.83 12.19
N LEU A 124 -15.38 -21.53 12.35
CA LEU A 124 -14.92 -20.52 11.39
C LEU A 124 -13.40 -20.37 11.39
N TRP A 125 -12.79 -20.54 12.55
CA TRP A 125 -11.37 -20.32 12.80
C TRP A 125 -10.67 -21.63 13.12
N ARG A 126 -9.53 -21.85 12.48
CA ARG A 126 -8.70 -23.03 12.72
C ARG A 126 -7.48 -22.70 13.60
N ARG A 127 -6.94 -21.49 13.50
CA ARG A 127 -5.73 -21.11 14.24
C ARG A 127 -5.86 -19.69 14.76
N LEU A 128 -5.39 -19.49 15.98
CA LEU A 128 -5.24 -18.18 16.59
C LEU A 128 -3.79 -18.01 17.02
N GLN A 129 -3.19 -16.88 16.66
CA GLN A 129 -1.84 -16.51 17.10
C GLN A 129 -1.85 -15.14 17.74
N VAL A 130 -1.17 -15.02 18.87
CA VAL A 130 -0.93 -13.76 19.57
C VAL A 130 0.45 -13.27 19.16
N LEU A 131 0.48 -12.11 18.52
CA LEU A 131 1.67 -11.50 17.96
C LEU A 131 2.11 -10.33 18.82
N ASP A 132 3.42 -10.25 19.04
CA ASP A 132 4.07 -9.07 19.59
C ASP A 132 4.98 -8.45 18.52
N LEU A 133 4.87 -7.13 18.39
CA LEU A 133 5.62 -6.34 17.42
C LEU A 133 6.71 -5.58 18.16
N LYS A 134 7.98 -5.89 17.85
CA LYS A 134 9.10 -5.15 18.42
C LYS A 134 9.09 -3.72 17.88
N PRO A 135 9.36 -2.71 18.72
CA PRO A 135 9.61 -1.36 18.25
C PRO A 135 10.83 -1.35 17.32
N ASP A 136 10.68 -0.81 16.12
CA ASP A 136 11.70 -0.83 15.07
C ASP A 136 12.13 0.58 14.61
N GLY A 137 11.69 1.59 15.37
CA GLY A 137 11.96 2.99 15.10
C GLY A 137 11.26 3.56 13.86
N LEU A 138 10.49 2.78 13.09
CA LEU A 138 9.77 3.27 11.90
C LEU A 138 8.90 4.46 12.24
N VAL A 139 8.14 4.32 13.33
CA VAL A 139 7.21 5.34 13.78
C VAL A 139 7.94 6.63 14.13
N GLU A 140 9.09 6.54 14.79
CA GLU A 140 9.88 7.73 15.16
C GLU A 140 10.53 8.38 13.93
N GLN A 141 11.03 7.57 12.99
CA GLN A 141 11.51 8.07 11.70
C GLN A 141 10.40 8.75 10.91
N ALA A 142 9.21 8.17 10.87
CA ALA A 142 8.05 8.72 10.19
C ALA A 142 7.59 10.03 10.83
N LYS A 143 7.59 10.13 12.17
CA LYS A 143 7.31 11.39 12.87
C LYS A 143 8.34 12.47 12.53
N GLY A 144 9.63 12.12 12.49
CA GLY A 144 10.69 13.04 12.09
C GLY A 144 10.52 13.57 10.66
N LEU A 145 10.24 12.68 9.71
CA LEU A 145 9.98 13.05 8.31
C LEU A 145 8.70 13.88 8.15
N ALA A 146 7.64 13.53 8.88
CA ALA A 146 6.42 14.33 8.90
C ALA A 146 6.71 15.75 9.42
N LEU A 147 7.51 15.86 10.50
CA LEU A 147 7.95 17.12 11.11
C LEU A 147 8.66 18.03 10.11
N GLU A 148 9.62 17.47 9.39
CA GLU A 148 10.35 18.18 8.34
C GLU A 148 9.40 18.74 7.27
N TRP A 149 8.52 17.91 6.72
CA TRP A 149 7.62 18.35 5.66
C TRP A 149 6.64 19.43 6.09
N ALA A 150 6.03 19.32 7.28
CA ALA A 150 5.10 20.38 7.68
C ALA A 150 5.84 21.66 8.14
N GLN A 151 7.09 21.59 8.58
CA GLN A 151 7.93 22.79 8.75
C GLN A 151 8.18 23.50 7.41
N GLU A 152 8.54 22.76 6.36
CA GLU A 152 8.75 23.33 5.01
C GLU A 152 7.49 23.99 4.45
N LYS A 153 6.30 23.47 4.78
CA LYS A 153 5.02 23.90 4.20
C LYS A 153 4.24 24.93 5.01
N LEU A 154 4.27 24.82 6.34
CA LEU A 154 3.49 25.67 7.26
C LEU A 154 4.34 26.75 7.94
N GLY A 155 5.67 26.69 7.81
CA GLY A 155 6.60 27.60 8.50
C GLY A 155 6.77 27.28 9.99
N ALA A 156 7.61 28.06 10.68
CA ALA A 156 7.97 27.81 12.09
C ALA A 156 6.86 28.15 13.10
N GLY A 157 5.81 28.87 12.68
CA GLY A 157 4.72 29.34 13.53
C GLY A 157 3.40 28.64 13.21
N GLY A 158 3.09 27.57 13.95
CA GLY A 158 1.86 26.78 13.73
C GLY A 158 2.01 25.29 14.01
N LEU A 159 3.00 24.90 14.81
CA LEU A 159 3.24 23.52 15.21
C LEU A 159 2.18 23.09 16.23
N GLU A 160 0.96 22.83 15.77
CA GLU A 160 0.08 21.94 16.51
C GLU A 160 0.75 20.56 16.48
N GLU A 161 0.98 19.96 17.66
CA GLU A 161 1.41 18.56 17.87
C GLU A 161 0.66 17.55 16.96
N ARG A 162 -0.48 17.96 16.41
CA ARG A 162 -1.42 17.20 15.58
C ARG A 162 -0.99 17.03 14.12
N ALA A 163 -0.20 17.94 13.53
CA ALA A 163 0.24 17.81 12.13
C ALA A 163 1.07 16.52 11.88
N TYR A 164 1.66 15.97 12.95
CA TYR A 164 2.56 14.80 12.93
C TYR A 164 1.97 13.60 13.68
N ALA A 165 0.72 13.69 14.12
CA ALA A 165 0.01 12.57 14.71
C ALA A 165 -0.12 11.46 13.66
N LEU A 166 0.13 10.22 14.07
CA LEU A 166 -0.22 9.04 13.27
C LEU A 166 -1.73 9.05 13.01
N GLY A 167 -2.15 9.51 11.82
CA GLY A 167 -3.54 9.76 11.47
C GLY A 167 -3.79 11.10 10.74
N SER A 168 -2.82 12.03 10.79
CA SER A 168 -2.78 13.20 9.90
C SER A 168 -2.35 12.78 8.49
N HIS A 169 -2.58 13.67 7.51
CA HIS A 169 -2.14 13.42 6.13
C HIS A 169 -0.62 13.20 6.05
N TYR A 170 0.17 14.10 6.65
CA TYR A 170 1.63 14.01 6.64
C TYR A 170 2.17 12.84 7.44
N GLY A 171 1.61 12.55 8.63
CA GLY A 171 2.03 11.41 9.43
C GLY A 171 1.81 10.08 8.71
N THR A 172 0.65 9.93 8.05
CA THR A 172 0.34 8.73 7.24
C THR A 172 1.28 8.62 6.04
N LYS A 173 1.45 9.72 5.30
CA LYS A 173 2.34 9.77 4.12
C LYS A 173 3.78 9.45 4.50
N ALA A 174 4.28 10.01 5.60
CA ALA A 174 5.63 9.79 6.08
C ALA A 174 5.84 8.33 6.49
N LEU A 175 4.88 7.74 7.22
CA LEU A 175 4.94 6.32 7.57
C LEU A 175 5.03 5.44 6.32
N MET A 176 4.17 5.68 5.33
CA MET A 176 4.22 4.94 4.08
C MET A 176 5.55 5.14 3.34
N GLN A 177 6.12 6.34 3.39
CA GLN A 177 7.41 6.62 2.74
C GLN A 177 8.54 5.85 3.41
N VAL A 178 8.60 5.84 4.75
CA VAL A 178 9.64 5.10 5.47
C VAL A 178 9.52 3.60 5.19
N ILE A 179 8.30 3.05 5.18
CA ILE A 179 8.05 1.65 4.82
C ILE A 179 8.52 1.38 3.39
N GLU A 180 8.06 2.16 2.40
CA GLU A 180 8.41 1.95 1.01
C GLU A 180 9.91 2.17 0.74
N SER A 181 10.59 3.03 1.50
CA SER A 181 12.04 3.25 1.36
C SER A 181 12.88 2.04 1.77
N ARG A 182 12.32 1.12 2.56
CA ARG A 182 12.95 -0.16 2.90
C ARG A 182 12.69 -1.25 1.85
N LEU A 183 11.72 -1.04 0.95
CA LEU A 183 11.48 -1.94 -0.18
C LEU A 183 12.54 -1.72 -1.27
N ALA A 184 12.94 -2.80 -1.94
CA ALA A 184 13.97 -2.76 -2.97
C ALA A 184 13.61 -1.83 -4.13
N GLY A 185 14.62 -1.14 -4.68
CA GLY A 185 14.49 -0.27 -5.85
C GLY A 185 14.25 1.20 -5.50
N GLN A 186 14.88 2.09 -6.26
CA GLN A 186 14.63 3.54 -6.19
C GLN A 186 13.60 3.90 -7.26
N SER A 187 12.78 4.94 -7.02
CA SER A 187 11.85 5.40 -8.07
C SER A 187 12.60 5.89 -9.31
N GLY A 188 12.09 5.60 -10.50
CA GLY A 188 12.66 6.07 -11.77
C GLY A 188 12.34 5.18 -12.95
N LEU A 189 12.83 5.57 -14.12
CA LEU A 189 12.77 4.73 -15.32
C LEU A 189 13.93 3.73 -15.31
N TYR A 190 13.64 2.46 -15.51
CA TYR A 190 14.62 1.38 -15.60
C TYR A 190 14.61 0.81 -17.00
N ALA A 191 15.74 0.87 -17.69
CA ALA A 191 15.89 0.23 -18.99
C ALA A 191 15.75 -1.30 -18.83
N TRP A 192 14.79 -1.89 -19.54
CA TRP A 192 14.49 -3.31 -19.42
C TRP A 192 14.66 -4.02 -20.76
N THR A 193 15.59 -4.97 -20.80
CA THR A 193 15.94 -5.79 -21.96
C THR A 193 15.46 -7.24 -21.82
N GLY A 194 14.61 -7.51 -20.81
CA GLY A 194 14.05 -8.83 -20.52
C GLY A 194 14.82 -9.61 -19.47
N GLN A 195 15.78 -8.95 -18.79
CA GLN A 195 16.52 -9.54 -17.68
C GLN A 195 15.61 -9.83 -16.47
N ALA A 196 16.02 -10.81 -15.66
CA ALA A 196 15.25 -11.30 -14.51
C ALA A 196 15.30 -10.38 -13.28
N SER A 197 16.20 -9.40 -13.24
CA SER A 197 16.37 -8.45 -12.14
C SER A 197 16.68 -7.05 -12.68
N LEU A 198 16.21 -6.00 -11.98
CA LEU A 198 16.48 -4.60 -12.32
C LEU A 198 17.44 -4.00 -11.29
N GLY A 199 18.58 -3.50 -11.75
CA GLY A 199 19.64 -2.97 -10.89
C GLY A 199 19.80 -1.44 -10.98
N PRO A 200 20.61 -0.82 -10.09
CA PRO A 200 20.93 0.60 -10.16
C PRO A 200 21.51 1.05 -11.51
N SER A 201 22.24 0.17 -12.22
CA SER A 201 22.79 0.43 -13.56
C SER A 201 21.70 0.59 -14.63
N ASP A 202 20.51 0.06 -14.41
CA ASP A 202 19.38 0.12 -15.33
C ASP A 202 18.56 1.39 -15.14
N ARG A 203 18.64 2.00 -13.96
CA ARG A 203 17.95 3.25 -13.63
C ARG A 203 18.43 4.40 -14.52
N ARG A 204 17.49 5.26 -14.91
CA ARG A 204 17.68 6.48 -15.69
C ARG A 204 17.01 7.61 -14.93
N GLY A 205 17.78 8.64 -14.62
CA GLY A 205 17.29 9.85 -13.98
C GLY A 205 16.82 10.90 -14.99
N PRO A 206 16.24 12.00 -14.51
CA PRO A 206 16.17 13.24 -15.28
C PRO A 206 17.56 13.59 -15.83
N ASP A 207 17.63 14.04 -17.08
CA ASP A 207 18.85 14.44 -17.79
C ASP A 207 19.85 13.33 -18.14
N ASP A 208 19.49 12.05 -17.98
CA ASP A 208 20.33 10.95 -18.45
C ASP A 208 20.43 10.97 -19.99
N THR A 209 21.64 11.19 -20.51
CA THR A 209 21.91 11.31 -21.95
C THR A 209 21.48 10.06 -22.73
N ARG A 210 21.44 8.88 -22.08
CA ARG A 210 20.98 7.63 -22.69
C ARG A 210 19.49 7.65 -23.01
N LEU A 211 18.68 8.42 -22.27
CA LEU A 211 17.27 8.63 -22.60
C LEU A 211 17.12 9.51 -23.84
N ALA A 212 17.93 10.56 -23.97
CA ALA A 212 17.94 11.40 -25.18
C ALA A 212 18.40 10.60 -26.41
N GLU A 213 19.42 9.76 -26.26
CA GLU A 213 19.85 8.83 -27.31
C GLU A 213 18.75 7.83 -27.69
N ALA A 214 18.08 7.25 -26.69
CA ALA A 214 16.94 6.37 -26.90
C ALA A 214 15.82 7.05 -27.69
N ALA A 215 15.45 8.27 -27.32
CA ALA A 215 14.44 9.06 -28.03
C ALA A 215 14.83 9.31 -29.50
N ARG A 216 16.12 9.53 -29.81
CA ARG A 216 16.62 9.67 -31.19
C ARG A 216 16.57 8.35 -31.98
N ARG A 217 16.76 7.20 -31.33
CA ARG A 217 16.64 5.89 -31.98
C ARG A 217 15.21 5.54 -32.36
N GLY A 218 14.23 6.11 -31.66
CA GLY A 218 12.83 6.05 -32.04
C GLY A 218 11.91 5.81 -30.84
N ARG A 219 10.82 5.08 -31.10
CA ARG A 219 9.73 4.90 -30.14
C ARG A 219 10.17 4.14 -28.89
N MET A 220 9.73 4.64 -27.74
CA MET A 220 9.92 4.04 -26.43
C MET A 220 8.62 3.40 -25.93
N LEU A 221 8.72 2.31 -25.19
CA LEU A 221 7.63 1.75 -24.41
C LEU A 221 7.92 1.95 -22.94
N VAL A 222 6.98 2.53 -22.20
CA VAL A 222 7.05 2.66 -20.74
C VAL A 222 5.96 1.82 -20.10
N LEU A 223 6.36 0.95 -19.19
CA LEU A 223 5.53 0.04 -18.42
C LEU A 223 5.29 0.63 -17.02
N VAL A 224 4.03 0.83 -16.64
CA VAL A 224 3.67 1.43 -15.35
C VAL A 224 2.89 0.42 -14.52
N HIS A 225 3.49 -0.06 -13.43
CA HIS A 225 2.88 -1.05 -12.56
C HIS A 225 1.78 -0.46 -11.64
N GLY A 226 1.05 -1.35 -10.97
CA GLY A 226 0.00 -1.00 -10.00
C GLY A 226 0.51 -0.87 -8.57
N THR A 227 -0.43 -0.74 -7.62
CA THR A 227 -0.16 -0.64 -6.18
C THR A 227 0.67 -1.83 -5.67
N ALA A 228 1.66 -1.56 -4.82
CA ALA A 228 2.47 -2.58 -4.15
C ALA A 228 3.10 -3.61 -5.11
N SER A 229 3.45 -3.17 -6.32
CA SER A 229 4.02 -4.02 -7.36
C SER A 229 5.33 -3.43 -7.89
N SER A 230 5.91 -4.11 -8.87
CA SER A 230 7.10 -3.68 -9.60
C SER A 230 6.94 -3.98 -11.10
N THR A 231 7.87 -3.49 -11.91
CA THR A 231 7.93 -3.82 -13.35
C THR A 231 8.01 -5.32 -13.55
N LEU A 232 8.92 -6.00 -12.86
CA LEU A 232 9.10 -7.44 -13.00
C LEU A 232 7.87 -8.20 -12.48
N GLY A 233 7.31 -7.80 -11.34
CA GLY A 233 6.11 -8.43 -10.79
C GLY A 233 4.88 -8.31 -11.70
N SER A 234 4.78 -7.23 -12.47
CA SER A 234 3.62 -6.98 -13.35
C SER A 234 3.83 -7.47 -14.78
N TYR A 235 5.06 -7.44 -15.29
CA TYR A 235 5.32 -7.56 -16.73
C TYR A 235 6.34 -8.63 -17.11
N ALA A 236 7.02 -9.31 -16.17
CA ALA A 236 8.10 -10.27 -16.50
C ALA A 236 7.65 -11.38 -17.48
N ALA A 237 6.39 -11.79 -17.42
CA ALA A 237 5.82 -12.77 -18.34
C ALA A 237 5.91 -12.35 -19.83
N LEU A 238 5.91 -11.05 -20.14
CA LEU A 238 6.08 -10.55 -21.51
C LEU A 238 7.46 -10.88 -22.08
N ALA A 239 8.49 -10.89 -21.23
CA ALA A 239 9.85 -11.23 -21.63
C ALA A 239 10.08 -12.75 -21.71
N GLN A 240 9.25 -13.54 -21.02
CA GLN A 240 9.32 -15.00 -21.04
C GLN A 240 8.75 -15.57 -22.35
N ASP A 241 7.81 -14.88 -22.99
CA ASP A 241 7.34 -15.22 -24.34
C ASP A 241 8.25 -14.61 -25.42
N ALA A 242 9.22 -15.39 -25.91
CA ALA A 242 10.22 -14.92 -26.86
C ALA A 242 9.65 -14.29 -28.15
N PRO A 243 8.58 -14.82 -28.78
CA PRO A 243 7.95 -14.18 -29.94
C PRO A 243 7.40 -12.79 -29.61
N THR A 244 6.65 -12.64 -28.52
CA THR A 244 6.10 -11.35 -28.07
C THR A 244 7.21 -10.38 -27.72
N TRP A 245 8.21 -10.83 -26.95
CA TRP A 245 9.33 -9.97 -26.55
C TRP A 245 10.10 -9.42 -27.76
N ARG A 246 10.39 -10.28 -28.74
CA ARG A 246 11.05 -9.87 -29.99
C ARG A 246 10.21 -8.87 -30.77
N ALA A 247 8.90 -9.07 -30.86
CA ALA A 247 8.00 -8.13 -31.53
C ALA A 247 7.96 -6.76 -30.83
N LEU A 248 7.98 -6.74 -29.49
CA LEU A 248 8.05 -5.50 -28.71
C LEU A 248 9.38 -4.76 -28.97
N LEU A 249 10.51 -5.45 -28.90
CA LEU A 249 11.82 -4.85 -29.18
C LEU A 249 11.90 -4.25 -30.59
N GLN A 250 11.33 -4.92 -31.61
CA GLN A 250 11.24 -4.39 -32.96
C GLN A 250 10.33 -3.16 -33.07
N ARG A 251 9.23 -3.14 -32.32
CA ARG A 251 8.26 -2.04 -32.34
C ARG A 251 8.76 -0.80 -31.60
N PHE A 252 9.65 -0.98 -30.62
CA PHE A 252 10.15 0.06 -29.72
C PHE A 252 11.68 0.16 -29.78
N PRO A 253 12.25 0.65 -30.90
CA PRO A 253 13.70 0.76 -31.08
C PRO A 253 14.37 1.78 -30.13
N GLY A 254 13.59 2.69 -29.52
CA GLY A 254 14.05 3.55 -28.44
C GLY A 254 14.31 2.78 -27.14
N GLY A 255 13.63 1.64 -26.96
CA GLY A 255 13.79 0.77 -25.81
C GLY A 255 12.48 0.56 -25.03
N ILE A 256 12.51 -0.41 -24.13
CA ILE A 256 11.42 -0.71 -23.19
C ILE A 256 11.91 -0.35 -21.80
N TYR A 257 11.06 0.35 -21.04
CA TYR A 257 11.39 0.88 -19.73
C TYR A 257 10.32 0.50 -18.71
N GLY A 258 10.75 0.01 -17.56
CA GLY A 258 9.90 -0.11 -16.37
C GLY A 258 9.91 1.19 -15.57
N TYR A 259 8.74 1.70 -15.18
CA TYR A 259 8.66 2.84 -14.27
C TYR A 259 8.42 2.35 -12.83
N GLU A 260 9.51 2.20 -12.07
CA GLU A 260 9.45 1.92 -10.64
C GLU A 260 9.05 3.20 -9.90
N HIS A 261 8.00 3.13 -9.08
CA HIS A 261 7.49 4.31 -8.39
C HIS A 261 6.83 3.93 -7.05
N ARG A 262 6.81 4.88 -6.11
CA ARG A 262 6.13 4.68 -4.83
C ARG A 262 4.63 4.77 -5.05
N THR A 263 3.89 3.87 -4.43
CA THR A 263 2.45 3.70 -4.66
C THR A 263 1.58 3.98 -3.45
N PHE A 264 2.18 3.98 -2.24
CA PHE A 264 1.50 4.29 -0.99
C PHE A 264 1.81 5.71 -0.49
N SER A 265 3.06 6.15 -0.60
CA SER A 265 3.53 7.47 -0.13
C SER A 265 3.41 8.58 -1.18
N GLN A 266 3.18 8.23 -2.44
CA GLN A 266 3.05 9.18 -3.55
C GLN A 266 1.70 9.03 -4.25
N SER A 267 1.08 10.17 -4.55
CA SER A 267 -0.16 10.20 -5.33
C SER A 267 0.11 9.88 -6.81
N PRO A 268 -0.91 9.45 -7.57
CA PRO A 268 -0.78 9.30 -9.01
C PRO A 268 -0.32 10.58 -9.73
N ALA A 269 -0.73 11.76 -9.26
CA ALA A 269 -0.28 13.04 -9.81
C ALA A 269 1.22 13.27 -9.59
N GLN A 270 1.72 12.98 -8.39
CA GLN A 270 3.15 13.03 -8.13
C GLN A 270 3.93 12.05 -9.01
N ASN A 271 3.47 10.80 -9.12
CA ASN A 271 4.13 9.81 -9.99
C ASN A 271 4.10 10.23 -11.47
N ALA A 272 2.99 10.79 -11.96
CA ALA A 272 2.89 11.26 -13.34
C ALA A 272 3.85 12.42 -13.61
N LEU A 273 3.97 13.35 -12.66
CA LEU A 273 4.92 14.46 -12.75
C LEU A 273 6.37 13.96 -12.82
N GLU A 274 6.74 13.02 -11.94
CA GLU A 274 8.08 12.41 -11.92
C GLU A 274 8.39 11.63 -13.20
N LEU A 275 7.42 10.85 -13.70
CA LEU A 275 7.54 10.15 -14.98
C LEU A 275 7.77 11.14 -16.14
N LEU A 276 6.91 12.16 -16.27
CA LEU A 276 7.05 13.18 -17.31
C LEU A 276 8.36 13.96 -17.19
N ALA A 277 8.86 14.18 -15.97
CA ALA A 277 10.12 14.87 -15.72
C ALA A 277 11.30 14.05 -16.26
N SER A 278 11.27 12.72 -16.08
CA SER A 278 12.32 11.82 -16.57
C SER A 278 12.38 11.68 -18.09
N LEU A 279 11.26 11.85 -18.80
CA LEU A 279 11.21 11.69 -20.26
C LEU A 279 11.80 12.93 -20.97
N PRO A 280 12.72 12.77 -21.93
CA PRO A 280 13.31 13.90 -22.63
C PRO A 280 12.32 14.58 -23.59
N ASP A 281 12.53 15.86 -23.88
CA ASP A 281 11.81 16.52 -24.97
C ASP A 281 12.10 15.82 -26.30
N GLY A 282 11.07 15.58 -27.11
CA GLY A 282 11.16 14.83 -28.36
C GLY A 282 10.98 13.31 -28.24
N ALA A 283 10.82 12.76 -27.04
CA ALA A 283 10.52 11.34 -26.89
C ALA A 283 9.15 10.98 -27.49
N GLN A 284 9.11 9.87 -28.23
CA GLN A 284 7.88 9.24 -28.72
C GLN A 284 7.59 8.02 -27.84
N VAL A 285 6.63 8.16 -26.93
CA VAL A 285 6.36 7.19 -25.87
C VAL A 285 5.04 6.48 -26.13
N SER A 286 5.01 5.17 -25.93
CA SER A 286 3.77 4.42 -25.72
C SER A 286 3.72 3.94 -24.28
N LEU A 287 2.56 4.04 -23.64
CA LEU A 287 2.34 3.63 -22.26
C LEU A 287 1.54 2.33 -22.22
N LEU A 288 2.02 1.36 -21.44
CA LEU A 288 1.26 0.21 -21.00
C LEU A 288 1.15 0.27 -19.48
N THR A 289 -0.07 0.36 -18.97
CA THR A 289 -0.33 0.55 -17.54
C THR A 289 -1.17 -0.57 -16.97
N HIS A 290 -0.97 -0.85 -15.69
CA HIS A 290 -1.70 -1.89 -14.97
C HIS A 290 -2.29 -1.35 -13.67
N SER A 291 -3.56 -1.67 -13.40
CA SER A 291 -4.25 -1.28 -12.16
C SER A 291 -4.13 0.23 -11.87
N ARG A 292 -3.75 0.64 -10.66
CA ARG A 292 -3.52 2.04 -10.26
C ARG A 292 -2.56 2.80 -11.20
N GLY A 293 -1.65 2.10 -11.88
CA GLY A 293 -0.77 2.70 -12.89
C GLY A 293 -1.54 3.37 -14.04
N GLY A 294 -2.79 2.97 -14.28
CA GLY A 294 -3.71 3.67 -15.18
C GLY A 294 -3.94 5.12 -14.79
N LEU A 295 -4.11 5.43 -13.50
CA LEU A 295 -4.28 6.81 -13.05
C LEU A 295 -3.04 7.66 -13.36
N VAL A 296 -1.84 7.07 -13.23
CA VAL A 296 -0.58 7.72 -13.62
C VAL A 296 -0.56 7.98 -15.13
N GLY A 297 -0.97 7.00 -15.93
CA GLY A 297 -1.08 7.12 -17.39
C GLY A 297 -2.11 8.17 -17.83
N ASP A 298 -3.28 8.21 -17.18
CA ASP A 298 -4.36 9.18 -17.43
C ASP A 298 -3.83 10.60 -17.21
N LEU A 299 -3.13 10.81 -16.09
CA LEU A 299 -2.53 12.09 -15.72
C LEU A 299 -1.36 12.48 -16.66
N ALA A 300 -0.51 11.53 -17.04
CA ALA A 300 0.56 11.75 -18.01
C ALA A 300 -0.01 12.14 -19.39
N CYS A 301 -1.19 11.63 -19.75
CA CYS A 301 -1.87 11.91 -21.01
C CYS A 301 -2.73 13.18 -20.99
N LEU A 302 -2.89 13.88 -19.85
CA LEU A 302 -3.73 15.08 -19.75
C LEU A 302 -3.40 16.11 -20.83
N GLY A 303 -4.41 16.52 -21.61
CA GLY A 303 -4.27 17.60 -22.59
C GLY A 303 -4.33 18.97 -21.92
N SER A 304 -4.96 19.93 -22.60
CA SER A 304 -5.35 21.19 -21.95
C SER A 304 -6.46 20.91 -20.94
N VAL A 305 -6.21 21.23 -19.67
CA VAL A 305 -7.20 21.12 -18.60
C VAL A 305 -7.58 22.55 -18.18
N PRO A 306 -8.87 22.92 -18.20
CA PRO A 306 -9.30 24.22 -17.72
C PRO A 306 -8.89 24.44 -16.25
N GLY A 307 -8.42 25.64 -15.93
CA GLY A 307 -8.02 25.99 -14.55
C GLY A 307 -9.13 25.67 -13.53
N ALA A 308 -10.38 25.99 -13.87
CA ALA A 308 -11.55 25.70 -13.05
C ALA A 308 -11.77 24.20 -12.76
N ALA A 309 -11.41 23.32 -13.70
CA ALA A 309 -11.49 21.88 -13.47
C ALA A 309 -10.41 21.41 -12.48
N ILE A 310 -9.23 22.02 -12.51
CA ILE A 310 -8.19 21.79 -11.49
C ILE A 310 -8.63 22.38 -10.16
N ASP A 311 -9.21 23.58 -10.13
CA ASP A 311 -9.71 24.23 -8.91
C ASP A 311 -10.78 23.38 -8.20
N ALA A 312 -11.64 22.73 -8.96
CA ALA A 312 -12.68 21.83 -8.45
C ALA A 312 -12.15 20.46 -8.00
N TYR A 313 -10.88 20.12 -8.25
CA TYR A 313 -10.32 18.84 -7.86
C TYR A 313 -10.13 18.76 -6.34
N GLY A 314 -10.72 17.74 -5.73
CA GLY A 314 -10.63 17.45 -4.31
C GLY A 314 -11.58 16.32 -3.91
N ASN A 315 -11.26 15.62 -2.84
CA ASN A 315 -12.15 14.62 -2.28
C ASN A 315 -13.27 15.29 -1.49
N GLN A 316 -14.49 14.76 -1.60
CA GLN A 316 -15.56 15.14 -0.69
C GLN A 316 -15.19 14.72 0.74
N PRO A 317 -15.33 15.60 1.74
CA PRO A 317 -15.05 15.22 3.12
C PRO A 317 -16.02 14.14 3.57
N PRO A 318 -15.62 13.28 4.53
CA PRO A 318 -16.53 12.30 5.13
C PRO A 318 -17.84 12.92 5.61
N ALA A 319 -18.94 12.19 5.44
CA ALA A 319 -20.26 12.66 5.87
C ALA A 319 -20.26 13.07 7.36
N GLY A 320 -20.89 14.20 7.66
CA GLY A 320 -20.98 14.74 9.02
C GLY A 320 -19.72 15.46 9.53
N LEU A 321 -18.57 15.35 8.85
CA LEU A 321 -17.35 16.04 9.27
C LEU A 321 -17.51 17.57 9.23
N GLY A 322 -18.11 18.09 8.16
CA GLY A 322 -18.38 19.52 8.01
C GLY A 322 -19.37 20.06 9.04
N ALA A 323 -20.40 19.27 9.39
CA ALA A 323 -21.39 19.66 10.41
C ALA A 323 -20.75 19.76 11.80
N ARG A 324 -19.99 18.73 12.21
CA ARG A 324 -19.22 18.74 13.47
C ARG A 324 -18.27 19.93 13.54
N ALA A 325 -17.55 20.19 12.44
CA ALA A 325 -16.65 21.34 12.38
C ALA A 325 -17.40 22.68 12.53
N ALA A 326 -18.58 22.82 11.93
CA ALA A 326 -19.42 24.00 12.10
C ALA A 326 -19.94 24.16 13.53
N GLU A 327 -20.26 23.06 14.20
CA GLU A 327 -20.75 23.00 15.59
C GLU A 327 -19.69 23.29 16.67
N GLY A 328 -18.41 23.47 16.29
CA GLY A 328 -17.35 23.80 17.26
C GLY A 328 -16.34 22.70 17.52
N ASP A 329 -16.50 21.52 16.92
CA ASP A 329 -15.58 20.40 17.09
C ASP A 329 -14.19 20.73 16.52
N ALA A 330 -13.23 20.95 17.41
CA ALA A 330 -11.87 21.32 17.06
C ALA A 330 -11.13 20.21 16.29
N GLU A 331 -11.42 18.93 16.57
CA GLU A 331 -10.81 17.81 15.87
C GLU A 331 -11.37 17.71 14.44
N ALA A 332 -12.68 17.90 14.29
CA ALA A 332 -13.32 17.93 12.97
C ALA A 332 -12.81 19.10 12.11
N ARG A 333 -12.63 20.29 12.71
CA ARG A 333 -12.05 21.48 12.03
C ARG A 333 -10.62 21.20 11.56
N ALA A 334 -9.77 20.66 12.44
CA ALA A 334 -8.40 20.31 12.09
C ALA A 334 -8.36 19.28 10.96
N LYS A 335 -9.20 18.24 11.03
CA LYS A 335 -9.27 17.21 9.98
C LYS A 335 -9.73 17.78 8.63
N LEU A 336 -10.66 18.73 8.63
CA LEU A 336 -11.11 19.39 7.41
C LEU A 336 -10.00 20.26 6.80
N ALA A 337 -9.26 20.99 7.63
CA ALA A 337 -8.10 21.77 7.19
C ALA A 337 -7.00 20.89 6.58
N ASP A 338 -6.70 19.73 7.21
CA ASP A 338 -5.76 18.74 6.69
C ASP A 338 -6.17 18.21 5.31
N LEU A 339 -7.46 17.90 5.12
CA LEU A 339 -7.99 17.42 3.84
C LEU A 339 -7.88 18.49 2.75
N GLU A 340 -8.19 19.74 3.07
CA GLU A 340 -8.09 20.86 2.14
C GLU A 340 -6.64 21.16 1.76
N ALA A 341 -5.70 21.10 2.71
CA ALA A 341 -4.28 21.25 2.44
C ALA A 341 -3.78 20.15 1.49
N ALA A 342 -4.16 18.88 1.72
CA ALA A 342 -3.82 17.78 0.82
C ALA A 342 -4.41 17.95 -0.58
N ALA A 343 -5.67 18.41 -0.68
CA ALA A 343 -6.30 18.71 -1.96
C ALA A 343 -5.60 19.86 -2.69
N ALA A 344 -5.19 20.92 -1.98
CA ALA A 344 -4.44 22.03 -2.54
C ALA A 344 -3.09 21.59 -3.12
N GLU A 345 -2.37 20.68 -2.45
CA GLU A 345 -1.14 20.11 -3.01
C GLU A 345 -1.40 19.32 -4.29
N GLU A 346 -2.45 18.50 -4.33
CA GLU A 346 -2.81 17.76 -5.53
C GLU A 346 -3.17 18.69 -6.69
N ARG A 347 -3.94 19.74 -6.44
CA ARG A 347 -4.24 20.78 -7.45
C ARG A 347 -2.97 21.43 -7.97
N GLN A 348 -2.01 21.72 -7.09
CA GLN A 348 -0.72 22.25 -7.51
C GLN A 348 0.04 21.25 -8.40
N ARG A 349 0.09 19.96 -8.03
CA ARG A 349 0.72 18.91 -8.85
C ARG A 349 0.08 18.81 -10.24
N LEU A 350 -1.24 18.93 -10.33
CA LEU A 350 -1.96 18.95 -11.62
C LEU A 350 -1.53 20.16 -12.48
N ARG A 351 -1.37 21.35 -11.88
CA ARG A 351 -0.83 22.52 -12.59
C ARG A 351 0.62 22.30 -13.03
N ASP A 352 1.43 21.68 -12.18
CA ASP A 352 2.84 21.39 -12.49
C ASP A 352 2.96 20.39 -13.64
N ILE A 353 2.07 19.39 -13.72
CA ILE A 353 1.97 18.49 -14.88
C ILE A 353 1.68 19.29 -16.15
N VAL A 354 0.67 20.15 -16.13
CA VAL A 354 0.31 20.99 -17.29
C VAL A 354 1.48 21.88 -17.72
N LYS A 355 2.14 22.54 -16.75
CA LYS A 355 3.33 23.38 -16.98
C LYS A 355 4.49 22.58 -17.55
N LEU A 356 4.77 21.40 -16.98
CA LEU A 356 5.86 20.53 -17.44
C LEU A 356 5.63 20.06 -18.87
N LYS A 357 4.41 19.62 -19.20
CA LYS A 357 4.07 19.25 -20.58
C LYS A 357 4.22 20.42 -21.55
N ALA A 358 3.82 21.63 -21.15
CA ALA A 358 4.03 22.83 -21.97
C ALA A 358 5.52 23.14 -22.20
N SER A 359 6.39 22.83 -21.24
CA SER A 359 7.84 22.99 -21.38
C SER A 359 8.53 21.96 -22.27
N LYS A 360 7.83 20.85 -22.61
CA LYS A 360 8.32 19.76 -23.47
C LYS A 360 7.40 19.57 -24.68
N PRO A 361 7.32 20.55 -25.61
CA PRO A 361 6.34 20.54 -26.69
C PRO A 361 6.53 19.39 -27.70
N ASN A 362 7.72 18.76 -27.74
CA ASN A 362 8.01 17.66 -28.64
C ASN A 362 7.85 16.28 -27.98
N LEU A 363 7.63 16.21 -26.66
CA LEU A 363 7.28 14.97 -25.98
C LEU A 363 5.88 14.51 -26.41
N ARG A 364 5.78 13.29 -26.96
CA ARG A 364 4.53 12.73 -27.46
C ARG A 364 4.24 11.38 -26.82
N ILE A 365 3.06 11.25 -26.23
CA ILE A 365 2.49 9.95 -25.85
C ILE A 365 1.58 9.50 -26.99
N GLU A 366 2.01 8.52 -27.78
CA GLU A 366 1.33 8.12 -29.01
C GLU A 366 0.23 7.08 -28.81
N ARG A 367 0.46 6.16 -27.87
CA ARG A 367 -0.47 5.09 -27.53
C ARG A 367 -0.48 4.91 -26.04
N TYR A 368 -1.67 4.68 -25.51
CA TYR A 368 -1.88 4.46 -24.10
C TYR A 368 -2.84 3.29 -23.94
N VAL A 369 -2.36 2.22 -23.28
CA VAL A 369 -3.09 0.99 -23.02
C VAL A 369 -3.29 0.85 -21.52
N ARG A 370 -4.56 0.70 -21.11
CA ARG A 370 -5.00 0.46 -19.73
C ARG A 370 -5.33 -1.02 -19.55
N VAL A 371 -4.77 -1.68 -18.55
CA VAL A 371 -5.07 -3.07 -18.21
C VAL A 371 -5.50 -3.16 -16.74
N ALA A 372 -6.72 -3.65 -16.49
CA ALA A 372 -7.30 -3.77 -15.15
C ALA A 372 -7.27 -2.46 -14.33
N CYS A 373 -7.36 -1.31 -15.00
CA CYS A 373 -7.28 0.02 -14.37
C CYS A 373 -8.63 0.44 -13.76
N PRO A 374 -8.61 1.17 -12.62
CA PRO A 374 -9.81 1.72 -12.00
C PRO A 374 -10.41 2.89 -12.79
#